data_AF-A0A850QKP1-F1
#
_entry.id   AF-A0A850QKP1-F1
#
_cell.length_a   1.000
_cell.length_b   1.000
_cell.length_c   1.000
_cell.angle_alpha   90.00
_cell.angle_beta   90.00
_cell.angle_gamma   90.00
#
_symmetry.space_group_name_H-M   'P 1'
#
loop_
_entity.id
_entity.type
_entity.pdbx_description
1 polymer ?
#
loop_
_entity_poly.entity_id
_entity_poly.type
_entity_poly.pdbx_seq_one_letter_code
_entity_poly.pdbx_strand_id
1 'polypeptide(L)'
;MKLLKTALVILGFAATSMAHAADTTKENKTIRLATTTSTYHSGLLDYLLPEFKKDTGYSVDVLAAGTGKALRMGENGDVDLVMTHAPKAEATFVDKGFGVLPRKLMHNDFILVGPEKDPAKIKGDKDIVDALTKIASYNA
;
A
#
# COMPACT_ATOMS: atom_id res chain seq x y z
N MET A 1 -53.45 -25.95 34.69
CA MET A 1 -53.34 -25.62 33.25
C MET A 1 -52.68 -24.26 32.94
N LYS A 2 -52.80 -23.23 33.78
CA LYS A 2 -52.09 -21.94 33.59
C LYS A 2 -50.58 -22.00 33.86
N LEU A 3 -50.13 -22.79 34.85
CA LEU A 3 -48.72 -22.98 35.21
C LEU A 3 -47.90 -23.76 34.16
N LEU A 4 -48.52 -24.70 33.44
CA LEU A 4 -47.86 -25.48 32.39
C LEU A 4 -47.62 -24.66 31.12
N LYS A 5 -48.50 -23.68 30.85
CA LYS A 5 -48.36 -22.75 29.72
C LYS A 5 -47.29 -21.68 29.98
N THR A 6 -47.08 -21.28 31.24
CA THR A 6 -46.04 -20.31 31.62
C THR A 6 -44.65 -20.92 31.57
N ALA A 7 -44.49 -22.19 31.97
CA ALA A 7 -43.21 -22.91 31.86
C ALA A 7 -42.76 -23.10 30.39
N LEU A 8 -43.70 -23.35 29.47
CA LEU A 8 -43.39 -23.55 28.05
C LEU A 8 -42.96 -22.25 27.34
N VAL A 9 -43.50 -21.10 27.77
CA VAL A 9 -43.14 -19.77 27.23
C VAL A 9 -41.74 -19.34 27.70
N ILE A 10 -41.35 -19.68 28.93
CA ILE A 10 -40.02 -19.37 29.47
C ILE A 10 -38.93 -20.26 28.85
N LEU A 11 -39.22 -21.55 28.57
CA LEU A 11 -38.29 -22.41 27.83
C LEU A 11 -38.13 -21.99 26.36
N GLY A 12 -39.20 -21.49 25.73
CA GLY A 12 -39.14 -20.97 24.36
C GLY A 12 -38.33 -19.68 24.21
N PHE A 13 -38.30 -18.84 25.25
CA PHE A 13 -37.52 -17.59 25.26
C PHE A 13 -36.04 -17.80 25.58
N ALA A 14 -35.70 -18.85 26.35
CA ALA A 14 -34.30 -19.19 26.64
C ALA A 14 -33.60 -19.88 25.45
N ALA A 15 -34.35 -20.60 24.61
CA ALA A 15 -33.82 -21.27 23.42
C ALA A 15 -33.54 -20.30 22.25
N THR A 16 -34.24 -19.16 22.18
CA THR A 16 -34.01 -18.14 21.14
C THR A 16 -32.86 -17.19 21.47
N SER A 17 -32.46 -17.07 22.73
CA SER A 17 -31.29 -16.26 23.15
C SER A 17 -29.94 -16.95 22.94
N MET A 18 -29.87 -18.27 22.76
CA MET A 18 -28.60 -18.98 22.51
C MET A 18 -28.25 -19.16 21.03
N ALA A 19 -29.17 -18.83 20.11
CA ALA A 19 -28.94 -18.96 18.66
C ALA A 19 -28.26 -17.72 18.02
N HIS A 20 -28.08 -16.62 18.77
CA HIS A 20 -27.45 -15.39 18.27
C HIS A 20 -25.97 -15.23 18.67
N ALA A 21 -25.38 -16.19 19.37
CA ALA A 21 -23.98 -16.13 19.81
C ALA A 21 -22.99 -16.81 18.83
N ALA A 22 -23.42 -17.10 17.61
CA ALA A 22 -22.58 -17.68 16.56
C ALA A 22 -22.50 -16.77 15.32
N ASP A 23 -22.47 -15.45 15.53
CA ASP A 23 -21.87 -14.59 14.52
C ASP A 23 -20.36 -14.70 14.71
N THR A 24 -19.79 -15.70 14.04
CA THR A 24 -18.35 -15.80 13.88
C THR A 24 -17.93 -14.51 13.20
N THR A 25 -17.28 -13.61 13.95
CA THR A 25 -16.65 -12.41 13.40
C THR A 25 -15.79 -12.86 12.23
N LYS A 26 -16.30 -12.73 11.01
CA LYS A 26 -15.52 -12.98 9.79
C LYS A 26 -14.36 -12.01 9.89
N GLU A 27 -13.18 -12.54 10.19
CA GLU A 27 -11.95 -11.76 10.23
C GLU A 27 -11.88 -10.97 8.92
N ASN A 28 -11.86 -9.64 9.02
CA ASN A 28 -11.73 -8.81 7.83
C ASN A 28 -10.31 -8.98 7.30
N LYS A 29 -10.17 -9.86 6.30
CA LYS A 29 -8.89 -10.20 5.69
C LYS A 29 -8.54 -9.28 4.53
N THR A 30 -8.98 -8.03 4.54
CA THR A 30 -8.65 -7.04 3.52
C THR A 30 -7.84 -5.90 4.11
N ILE A 31 -6.71 -5.60 3.47
CA ILE A 31 -5.82 -4.49 3.78
C ILE A 31 -5.94 -3.45 2.67
N ARG A 32 -6.16 -2.18 3.02
CA ARG A 32 -6.20 -1.06 2.08
C ARG A 32 -4.81 -0.42 2.00
N LEU A 33 -4.27 -0.35 0.79
CA LEU A 33 -2.95 0.20 0.50
C LEU A 33 -3.07 1.45 -0.38
N ALA A 34 -2.59 2.59 0.09
CA ALA A 34 -2.33 3.74 -0.78
C ALA A 34 -0.92 3.67 -1.37
N THR A 35 -0.79 3.82 -2.69
CA THR A 35 0.50 3.81 -3.38
C THR A 35 0.59 4.89 -4.45
N THR A 36 1.76 5.04 -5.07
CA THR A 36 1.95 5.97 -6.17
C THR A 36 1.49 5.41 -7.51
N THR A 37 1.05 6.27 -8.44
CA THR A 37 0.71 5.84 -9.80
C THR A 37 1.88 5.18 -10.53
N SER A 38 3.12 5.68 -10.34
CA SER A 38 4.31 5.06 -10.94
C SER A 38 4.58 3.67 -10.38
N THR A 39 4.36 3.45 -9.07
CA THR A 39 4.47 2.11 -8.48
C THR A 39 3.38 1.17 -8.99
N TYR A 40 2.13 1.64 -9.08
CA TYR A 40 1.03 0.84 -9.62
C TYR A 40 1.31 0.40 -11.06
N HIS A 41 1.69 1.34 -11.93
CA HIS A 41 1.96 1.04 -13.35
C HIS A 41 3.25 0.27 -13.61
N SER A 42 4.12 0.10 -12.61
CA SER A 42 5.29 -0.77 -12.74
C SER A 42 4.93 -2.25 -12.85
N GLY A 43 3.71 -2.63 -12.45
CA GLY A 43 3.27 -4.03 -12.35
C GLY A 43 3.81 -4.77 -11.12
N LEU A 44 4.67 -4.15 -10.30
CA LEU A 44 5.27 -4.77 -9.11
C LEU A 44 4.23 -5.45 -8.20
N LEU A 45 3.12 -4.77 -7.92
CA LEU A 45 2.09 -5.29 -7.02
C LEU A 45 1.36 -6.50 -7.59
N ASP A 46 1.27 -6.62 -8.92
CA ASP A 46 0.66 -7.78 -9.57
C ASP A 46 1.48 -9.06 -9.32
N TYR A 47 2.79 -8.93 -9.10
CA TYR A 47 3.66 -10.05 -8.72
C TYR A 47 3.62 -10.35 -7.22
N LEU A 48 3.55 -9.31 -6.36
CA LEU A 48 3.66 -9.48 -4.91
C LEU A 48 2.35 -9.89 -4.24
N LEU A 49 1.22 -9.32 -4.64
CA LEU A 49 -0.05 -9.51 -3.95
C LEU A 49 -0.61 -10.94 -4.03
N PRO A 50 -0.46 -11.68 -5.14
CA PRO A 50 -0.87 -13.09 -5.19
C PRO A 50 -0.09 -13.97 -4.21
N GLU A 51 1.24 -13.81 -4.14
CA GLU A 51 2.07 -14.58 -3.19
C GLU A 51 1.78 -14.15 -1.74
N PHE A 52 1.63 -12.84 -1.47
CA PHE A 52 1.22 -12.37 -0.14
C PHE A 52 -0.11 -12.97 0.32
N LYS A 53 -1.10 -13.05 -0.57
CA LYS A 53 -2.41 -13.65 -0.27
C LYS A 53 -2.31 -15.16 -0.03
N LYS A 54 -1.47 -15.86 -0.79
CA LYS A 54 -1.21 -17.29 -0.62
C LYS A 54 -0.56 -17.59 0.73
N ASP A 55 0.39 -16.77 1.16
CA ASP A 55 1.14 -16.98 2.40
C ASP A 55 0.35 -16.58 3.65
N THR A 56 -0.46 -15.53 3.57
CA THR A 56 -1.11 -14.92 4.75
C THR A 56 -2.63 -15.05 4.77
N GLY A 57 -3.26 -15.30 3.63
CA GLY A 57 -4.71 -15.27 3.46
C GLY A 57 -5.33 -13.87 3.35
N TYR A 58 -4.56 -12.79 3.47
CA TYR A 58 -5.06 -11.41 3.32
C TYR A 58 -5.11 -10.99 1.85
N SER A 59 -6.18 -10.29 1.49
CA SER A 59 -6.29 -9.55 0.21
C SER A 59 -5.88 -8.10 0.42
N VAL A 60 -5.38 -7.46 -0.64
CA VAL A 60 -4.94 -6.06 -0.59
C VAL A 60 -5.68 -5.25 -1.65
N ASP A 61 -6.41 -4.24 -1.22
CA ASP A 61 -7.09 -3.28 -2.09
C ASP A 61 -6.17 -2.08 -2.32
N VAL A 62 -5.79 -1.84 -3.58
CA VAL A 62 -4.78 -0.84 -3.94
C VAL A 62 -5.44 0.44 -4.47
N LEU A 63 -5.08 1.57 -3.85
CA LEU A 63 -5.47 2.91 -4.29
C LEU A 63 -4.23 3.65 -4.80
N ALA A 64 -4.15 3.83 -6.11
CA ALA A 64 -3.04 4.55 -6.75
C ALA A 64 -3.33 6.06 -6.86
N ALA A 65 -2.40 6.90 -6.40
CA ALA A 65 -2.50 8.35 -6.48
C ALA A 65 -1.12 9.01 -6.58
N GLY A 66 -1.03 10.34 -6.65
CA GLY A 66 0.24 11.04 -6.44
C GLY A 66 0.70 10.91 -4.98
N THR A 67 2.01 11.01 -4.71
CA THR A 67 2.61 10.85 -3.36
C THR A 67 1.87 11.64 -2.27
N GLY A 68 1.61 12.93 -2.49
CA GLY A 68 0.91 13.76 -1.49
C GLY A 68 -0.49 13.27 -1.17
N LYS A 69 -1.23 12.80 -2.19
CA LYS A 69 -2.57 12.24 -2.00
C LYS A 69 -2.52 10.86 -1.33
N ALA A 70 -1.53 10.02 -1.63
CA ALA A 70 -1.34 8.74 -0.97
C ALA A 70 -1.06 8.91 0.54
N LEU A 71 -0.15 9.82 0.90
CA LEU A 71 0.11 10.15 2.30
C LEU A 71 -1.11 10.77 2.98
N ARG A 72 -1.86 11.63 2.28
CA ARG A 72 -3.10 12.21 2.81
C ARG A 72 -4.18 11.16 3.11
N MET A 73 -4.32 10.13 2.27
CA MET A 73 -5.23 9.02 2.55
C MET A 73 -4.81 8.28 3.84
N GLY A 74 -3.51 8.11 4.07
CA GLY A 74 -2.98 7.57 5.34
C GLY A 74 -3.28 8.48 6.54
N GLU A 75 -3.05 9.78 6.40
CA GLU A 75 -3.35 10.80 7.44
C GLU A 75 -4.83 10.80 7.83
N ASN A 76 -5.73 10.64 6.86
CA ASN A 76 -7.18 10.61 7.08
C ASN A 76 -7.70 9.28 7.66
N GLY A 77 -6.89 8.20 7.66
CA GLY A 77 -7.35 6.85 8.00
C GLY A 77 -8.16 6.15 6.90
N ASP A 78 -8.08 6.65 5.65
CA ASP A 78 -8.76 6.06 4.50
C ASP A 78 -8.16 4.70 4.09
N VAL A 79 -6.90 4.45 4.49
CA VAL A 79 -6.12 3.23 4.20
C VAL A 79 -5.39 2.74 5.44
N ASP A 80 -4.97 1.48 5.42
CA ASP A 80 -4.32 0.82 6.56
C ASP A 80 -2.79 0.94 6.50
N LEU A 81 -2.23 1.08 5.29
CA LEU A 81 -0.83 1.45 5.09
C LEU A 81 -0.61 2.28 3.81
N VAL A 82 0.55 2.92 3.75
CA VAL A 82 1.04 3.68 2.59
C VAL A 82 2.35 3.08 2.07
N MET A 83 2.53 3.08 0.75
CA MET A 83 3.79 2.74 0.08
C MET A 83 4.15 3.82 -0.92
N THR A 84 5.18 4.62 -0.61
CA THR A 84 5.63 5.75 -1.44
C THR A 84 7.15 5.71 -1.66
N HIS A 85 7.66 6.71 -2.39
CA HIS A 85 9.08 6.86 -2.70
C HIS A 85 9.56 8.33 -2.54
N ALA A 86 9.06 9.03 -1.52
CA ALA A 86 9.40 10.42 -1.24
C ALA A 86 9.93 10.59 0.20
N PRO A 87 11.23 10.31 0.44
CA PRO A 87 11.78 10.19 1.79
C PRO A 87 11.54 11.40 2.70
N LYS A 88 11.62 12.62 2.15
CA LYS A 88 11.38 13.85 2.93
C LYS A 88 9.92 13.97 3.40
N ALA A 89 8.98 13.61 2.54
CA ALA A 89 7.55 13.65 2.86
C ALA A 89 7.17 12.52 3.83
N GLU A 90 7.75 11.33 3.63
CA GLU A 90 7.59 10.17 4.53
C GLU A 90 8.11 10.44 5.93
N ALA A 91 9.30 11.05 6.04
CA ALA A 91 9.84 11.46 7.34
C ALA A 91 8.88 12.42 8.06
N THR A 92 8.40 13.45 7.35
CA THR A 92 7.42 14.39 7.90
C THR A 92 6.11 13.71 8.32
N PHE A 93 5.66 12.71 7.56
CA PHE A 93 4.44 11.95 7.85
C PHE A 93 4.56 11.14 9.14
N VAL A 94 5.72 10.51 9.37
CA VAL A 94 6.03 9.77 10.60
C VAL A 94 6.25 10.73 11.78
N ASP A 95 7.00 11.81 11.59
CA ASP A 95 7.29 12.80 12.63
C ASP A 95 6.00 13.47 13.17
N LYS A 96 4.98 13.60 12.31
CA LYS A 96 3.64 14.09 12.70
C LYS A 96 2.74 13.03 13.34
N GLY A 97 3.21 11.79 13.45
CA GLY A 97 2.48 10.68 14.09
C GLY A 97 1.41 10.03 13.21
N PHE A 98 1.37 10.32 11.91
CA PHE A 98 0.39 9.73 10.99
C PHE A 98 0.78 8.33 10.51
N GLY A 99 2.07 7.99 10.59
CA GLY A 99 2.60 6.69 10.23
C GLY A 99 3.48 6.12 11.34
N VAL A 100 3.48 4.80 11.46
CA VAL A 100 4.36 4.06 12.38
C VAL A 100 5.12 2.99 11.63
N LEU A 101 6.24 2.53 12.20
CA LEU A 101 7.07 1.44 11.66
C LEU A 101 7.51 1.68 10.20
N PRO A 102 8.16 2.81 9.87
CA PRO A 102 8.66 3.04 8.52
C PRO A 102 9.71 1.98 8.15
N ARG A 103 9.54 1.35 6.99
CA ARG A 103 10.43 0.32 6.46
C ARG A 103 10.87 0.68 5.05
N LYS A 104 12.18 0.67 4.81
CA LYS A 104 12.73 0.76 3.46
C LYS A 104 12.54 -0.58 2.76
N LEU A 105 11.68 -0.60 1.74
CA LEU A 105 11.36 -1.82 1.00
C LEU A 105 12.33 -2.05 -0.17
N MET A 106 12.59 -0.99 -0.94
CA MET A 106 13.45 -1.03 -2.14
C MET A 106 13.90 0.40 -2.52
N HIS A 107 14.79 0.51 -3.49
CA HIS A 107 15.16 1.78 -4.14
C HIS A 107 15.19 1.58 -5.65
N ASN A 108 14.95 2.66 -6.40
CA ASN A 108 15.16 2.66 -7.83
C ASN A 108 16.63 2.92 -8.14
N ASP A 109 17.14 2.23 -9.15
CA ASP A 109 18.43 2.52 -9.77
C ASP A 109 18.16 3.00 -11.20
N PHE A 110 18.63 4.19 -11.53
CA PHE A 110 18.35 4.85 -12.80
C PHE A 110 19.62 4.90 -13.65
N ILE A 111 19.50 4.54 -14.92
CA ILE A 111 20.59 4.59 -15.89
C ILE A 111 20.29 5.63 -16.98
N LEU A 112 21.34 6.31 -17.44
CA LEU A 112 21.29 7.16 -18.62
C LEU A 112 21.66 6.33 -19.85
N VAL A 113 20.73 6.22 -20.80
CA VAL A 113 20.93 5.49 -22.06
C VAL A 113 20.98 6.46 -23.23
N GLY A 114 21.76 6.13 -24.26
CA GLY A 114 21.94 6.96 -25.45
C GLY A 114 22.43 6.14 -26.65
N PRO A 115 22.71 6.80 -27.78
CA PRO A 115 23.22 6.14 -28.98
C PRO A 115 24.54 5.42 -28.72
N GLU A 116 24.75 4.26 -29.37
CA GLU A 116 25.97 3.46 -29.24
C GLU A 116 27.26 4.26 -29.52
N LYS A 117 27.18 5.20 -30.47
CA LYS A 117 28.30 6.07 -30.86
C LYS A 117 28.72 7.09 -29.79
N ASP A 118 27.92 7.27 -28.74
CA ASP A 118 28.15 8.23 -27.65
C ASP A 118 28.67 9.59 -28.15
N PRO A 119 27.87 10.33 -28.96
CA PRO A 119 28.34 11.57 -29.57
C PRO A 119 28.73 12.64 -28.54
N ALA A 120 28.08 12.62 -27.36
CA ALA A 120 28.35 13.53 -26.25
C ALA A 120 29.53 13.06 -25.36
N LYS A 121 30.10 11.87 -25.61
CA LYS A 121 31.23 11.28 -24.87
C LYS A 121 31.00 11.26 -23.35
N ILE A 122 29.82 10.82 -22.93
CA ILE A 122 29.40 10.80 -21.52
C ILE A 122 29.55 9.42 -20.87
N LYS A 123 29.88 8.39 -21.65
CA LYS A 123 30.04 7.03 -21.12
C LYS A 123 31.16 6.99 -20.09
N GLY A 124 30.84 6.58 -18.87
CA GLY A 124 31.78 6.50 -17.75
C GLY A 124 31.82 7.74 -16.86
N ASP A 125 31.04 8.79 -17.18
CA ASP A 125 30.82 9.91 -16.26
C ASP A 125 30.17 9.40 -14.97
N LYS A 126 30.65 9.93 -13.83
CA LYS A 126 30.14 9.59 -12.49
C LYS A 126 29.14 10.60 -11.95
N ASP A 127 29.00 11.73 -12.64
CA ASP A 127 28.06 12.80 -12.29
C ASP A 127 27.02 12.94 -13.41
N ILE A 128 25.76 12.71 -13.04
CA ILE A 128 24.62 12.81 -13.96
C ILE A 128 24.39 14.25 -14.43
N VAL A 129 24.71 15.25 -13.60
CA VAL A 129 24.54 16.67 -13.94
C VAL A 129 25.53 17.07 -15.02
N ASP A 130 26.80 16.64 -14.89
CA ASP A 130 27.82 16.87 -15.90
C ASP A 130 27.48 16.15 -17.22
N ALA A 131 27.05 14.89 -17.15
CA ALA A 131 26.64 14.13 -18.32
C ALA A 131 25.48 14.82 -19.06
N LEU A 132 24.44 15.26 -18.34
CA LEU A 132 23.32 16.00 -18.93
C LEU A 132 23.74 17.37 -19.47
N THR A 133 24.69 18.04 -18.84
CA THR A 133 25.25 19.33 -19.33
C THR A 133 26.02 19.14 -20.64
N LYS A 134 26.80 18.07 -20.76
CA LYS A 134 27.49 17.70 -22.01
C LYS A 134 26.49 17.37 -23.11
N ILE A 135 25.43 16.63 -22.81
CA ILE A 135 24.33 16.37 -23.77
C ILE A 135 23.70 17.68 -24.23
N ALA A 136 23.36 18.58 -23.29
CA ALA A 136 22.72 19.86 -23.63
C ALA A 136 23.62 20.81 -24.43
N SER A 137 24.93 20.75 -24.18
CA SER A 137 25.94 21.56 -24.88
C SER A 137 26.33 20.97 -26.24
N TYR A 138 26.00 19.69 -26.47
CA TYR A 138 26.19 19.04 -27.76
C TYR A 138 25.11 19.55 -28.73
N ASN A 139 25.46 20.56 -29.51
CA ASN A 139 24.69 20.95 -30.69
C ASN A 139 24.92 19.89 -31.78
N ALA A 140 23.92 19.04 -32.00
CA ALA A 140 23.89 18.07 -33.08
C ALA A 140 23.82 18.75 -34.47
#